data_AF-A0A085ZJM3-F1
#
_entry.id   AF-A0A085ZJM3-F1
#
_cell.length_a   1.000
_cell.length_b   1.000
_cell.length_c   1.000
_cell.angle_alpha   90.00
_cell.angle_beta   90.00
_cell.angle_gamma   90.00
#
_symmetry.space_group_name_H-M   'P 1'
#
loop_
_entity.id
_entity.type
_entity.pdbx_description
1 polymer ?
#
loop_
_entity_poly.entity_id
_entity_poly.type
_entity_poly.pdbx_seq_one_letter_code
_entity_poly.pdbx_strand_id
1 'polypeptide(L)'
;MIENWKLDRIYLMISSALNFNTDPNIKYFFDRKENLFFQLHKDKDHFKVISRYNLLSKDERKRLLEKIDQLKNGDLEIIEICKLPKTIYIDRSKPAKNQQEYDELDKLYHSLGLSIKNFLDQNKIDIYKCDLIEGS
;
A
#
# COMPACT_ATOMS: atom_id res chain seq x y z
N MET A 1 -2.12 20.34 -9.55
CA MET A 1 -2.50 19.11 -10.26
C MET A 1 -1.65 18.01 -9.65
N ILE A 2 -2.24 16.96 -9.07
CA ILE A 2 -1.46 15.76 -8.78
C ILE A 2 -1.02 15.19 -10.12
N GLU A 3 0.27 14.91 -10.24
CA GLU A 3 0.79 14.24 -11.42
C GLU A 3 0.17 12.83 -11.47
N ASN A 4 -0.49 12.47 -12.57
CA ASN A 4 -1.26 11.22 -12.68
C ASN A 4 -0.46 9.98 -12.24
N TRP A 5 0.85 9.98 -12.49
CA TRP A 5 1.73 8.89 -12.07
C TRP A 5 1.73 8.68 -10.55
N LYS A 6 1.68 9.74 -9.73
CA LYS A 6 1.70 9.63 -8.26
C LYS A 6 0.44 8.95 -7.76
N LEU A 7 -0.70 9.30 -8.35
CA LEU A 7 -1.98 8.65 -8.05
C LEU A 7 -1.90 7.15 -8.38
N ASP A 8 -1.37 6.80 -9.55
CA ASP A 8 -1.19 5.40 -9.96
C ASP A 8 -0.30 4.63 -8.98
N ARG A 9 0.80 5.24 -8.48
CA ARG A 9 1.70 4.62 -7.50
C ARG A 9 1.03 4.38 -6.15
N ILE A 10 0.21 5.32 -5.68
CA ILE A 10 -0.60 5.13 -4.46
C ILE A 10 -1.60 3.98 -4.66
N TYR A 11 -2.32 3.95 -5.78
CA TYR A 11 -3.22 2.84 -6.10
C TYR A 11 -2.50 1.49 -6.15
N LEU A 12 -1.30 1.44 -6.73
CA LEU A 12 -0.46 0.24 -6.75
C LEU A 12 -0.03 -0.18 -5.35
N MET A 13 0.32 0.76 -4.46
CA MET A 13 0.67 0.45 -3.08
C MET A 13 -0.53 -0.13 -2.32
N ILE A 14 -1.70 0.51 -2.37
CA ILE A 14 -2.91 0.02 -1.67
C ILE A 14 -3.31 -1.34 -2.23
N SER A 15 -3.26 -1.52 -3.55
CA SER A 15 -3.50 -2.81 -4.20
C SER A 15 -2.55 -3.89 -3.69
N SER A 16 -1.27 -3.54 -3.54
CA SER A 16 -0.25 -4.45 -3.00
C SER A 16 -0.58 -4.83 -1.57
N ALA A 17 -0.91 -3.85 -0.72
CA ALA A 17 -1.28 -4.09 0.67
C ALA A 17 -2.50 -5.02 0.80
N LEU A 18 -3.58 -4.73 0.08
CA LEU A 18 -4.85 -5.42 0.22
C LEU A 18 -4.84 -6.83 -0.39
N ASN A 19 -4.18 -7.02 -1.54
CA ASN A 19 -4.34 -8.24 -2.34
C ASN A 19 -3.04 -8.90 -2.78
N PHE A 20 -1.99 -8.15 -3.15
CA PHE A 20 -0.80 -8.75 -3.77
C PHE A 20 0.38 -9.00 -2.83
N ASN A 21 0.30 -8.61 -1.56
CA ASN A 21 1.39 -8.80 -0.63
C ASN A 21 1.57 -10.29 -0.29
N THR A 22 2.65 -10.87 -0.82
CA THR A 22 3.04 -12.26 -0.58
C THR A 22 4.01 -12.39 0.60
N ASP A 23 4.72 -11.32 0.96
CA ASP A 23 5.65 -11.30 2.09
C ASP A 23 4.92 -10.85 3.37
N PRO A 24 4.68 -11.75 4.34
CA PRO A 24 3.99 -11.40 5.57
C PRO A 24 4.77 -10.39 6.44
N ASN A 25 6.08 -10.23 6.19
CA ASN A 25 6.93 -9.28 6.88
C ASN A 25 6.84 -7.88 6.28
N ILE A 26 6.34 -7.72 5.06
CA ILE A 26 6.10 -6.37 4.52
C ILE A 26 4.76 -5.88 5.04
N LYS A 27 4.78 -4.73 5.73
CA LYS A 27 3.60 -4.09 6.32
C LYS A 27 3.40 -2.73 5.68
N TYR A 28 2.15 -2.40 5.38
CA TYR A 28 1.73 -1.19 4.68
C TYR A 28 0.94 -0.33 5.64
N PHE A 29 1.17 0.98 5.60
CA PHE A 29 0.59 1.92 6.55
C PHE A 29 0.13 3.19 5.85
N PHE A 30 -0.84 3.84 6.50
CA PHE A 30 -1.25 5.20 6.19
C PHE A 30 -1.18 6.05 7.46
N ASP A 31 -0.52 7.19 7.38
CA ASP A 31 -0.51 8.21 8.43
C ASP A 31 -1.54 9.29 8.11
N ARG A 32 -2.55 9.41 8.97
CA ARG A 32 -3.64 10.38 8.84
C ARG A 32 -3.21 11.83 9.06
N LYS A 33 -2.24 12.09 9.93
CA LYS A 33 -1.76 13.46 10.21
C LYS A 33 -1.08 14.05 8.98
N GLU A 34 -0.30 13.23 8.28
CA GLU A 34 0.50 13.67 7.13
C GLU A 34 -0.12 13.32 5.77
N ASN A 35 -1.24 12.59 5.75
CA ASN A 35 -1.80 11.97 4.54
C ASN A 35 -0.74 11.16 3.77
N LEU A 36 0.01 10.32 4.48
CA LEU A 36 1.21 9.67 3.94
C LEU A 36 1.06 8.16 3.90
N PHE A 37 1.26 7.57 2.74
CA PHE A 37 1.40 6.14 2.56
C PHE A 37 2.86 5.70 2.65
N PHE A 38 3.11 4.59 3.36
CA PHE A 38 4.46 4.01 3.46
C PHE A 38 4.40 2.51 3.75
N GLN A 39 5.54 1.84 3.63
CA GLN A 39 5.69 0.42 3.95
C GLN A 39 6.99 0.17 4.72
N LEU A 40 6.95 -0.80 5.61
CA LEU A 40 8.04 -1.21 6.49
C LEU A 40 8.23 -2.72 6.44
N HIS A 41 9.40 -3.19 6.82
CA HIS A 41 9.65 -4.59 7.08
C HIS A 41 9.51 -4.86 8.58
N LYS A 42 8.65 -5.80 8.96
CA LYS A 42 8.46 -6.26 10.32
C LYS A 42 9.21 -7.57 10.52
N ASP A 43 10.24 -7.53 11.35
CA ASP A 43 11.02 -8.70 11.75
C ASP A 43 10.72 -8.98 13.23
N LYS A 44 9.98 -10.06 13.49
CA LYS A 44 9.40 -10.37 14.81
C LYS A 44 8.54 -9.20 15.30
N ASP A 45 8.97 -8.51 16.36
CA ASP A 45 8.27 -7.37 16.97
C ASP A 45 8.92 -6.02 16.65
N HIS A 46 9.82 -5.98 15.65
CA HIS A 46 10.54 -4.77 15.29
C HIS A 46 10.27 -4.35 13.84
N PHE A 47 9.96 -3.07 13.65
CA PHE A 47 9.86 -2.46 12.33
C PHE A 47 11.22 -1.91 11.88
N LYS A 48 11.51 -2.10 10.59
CA LYS A 48 12.73 -1.68 9.90
C LYS A 48 12.36 -1.06 8.55
N VAL A 49 13.20 -0.14 8.08
CA VAL A 49 13.13 0.36 6.71
C VAL A 49 13.44 -0.80 5.74
N ILE A 50 12.67 -0.95 4.67
CA ILE A 50 12.86 -2.04 3.69
C ILE A 50 14.19 -1.84 2.97
N SER A 51 15.00 -2.89 2.80
CA SER A 51 16.34 -2.81 2.19
C SER A 51 16.36 -2.25 0.77
N ARG A 52 15.30 -2.46 -0.03
CA ARG A 52 15.17 -1.87 -1.38
C ARG A 52 15.06 -0.34 -1.38
N TYR A 53 14.86 0.27 -0.21
CA TYR A 53 14.84 1.71 -0.01
C TYR A 53 16.22 2.34 0.18
N ASN A 54 17.29 1.66 -0.26
CA ASN A 54 18.64 2.24 -0.33
C ASN A 54 18.71 3.50 -1.22
N LEU A 55 17.69 3.75 -2.04
CA LEU A 55 17.55 4.93 -2.91
C LEU A 55 16.72 6.07 -2.31
N LEU A 56 16.25 5.94 -1.05
CA LEU A 56 15.57 7.06 -0.38
C LEU A 56 16.52 8.25 -0.20
N SER A 57 15.96 9.44 -0.37
CA SER A 57 16.62 10.65 0.12
C SER A 57 16.85 10.57 1.63
N LYS A 58 17.81 11.36 2.14
CA LYS A 58 18.08 11.44 3.58
C LYS A 58 16.82 11.85 4.36
N ASP A 59 16.01 12.73 3.78
CA ASP A 59 14.79 13.25 4.42
C ASP A 59 13.69 12.19 4.48
N GLU A 60 13.44 11.45 3.40
CA GLU A 60 12.46 10.36 3.43
C GLU A 60 12.88 9.24 4.38
N ARG A 61 14.18 8.92 4.43
CA ARG A 61 14.70 7.93 5.37
C ARG A 61 14.49 8.39 6.81
N LYS A 62 14.77 9.67 7.11
CA LYS A 62 14.53 10.26 8.43
C LYS A 62 13.03 10.19 8.79
N ARG A 63 12.16 10.57 7.85
CA ARG A 63 10.70 10.53 8.01
C ARG A 63 10.20 9.11 8.29
N LEU A 64 10.73 8.06 7.64
CA LEU A 64 10.39 6.66 7.96
C LEU A 64 10.86 6.23 9.34
N LEU A 65 12.04 6.67 9.79
CA LEU A 65 12.52 6.38 11.15
C LEU A 65 11.59 7.01 12.20
N GLU A 66 11.13 8.23 11.96
CA GLU A 66 10.12 8.89 12.80
C GLU A 66 8.81 8.09 12.82
N LYS A 67 8.36 7.54 11.68
CA LYS A 67 7.18 6.64 11.62
C LYS A 67 7.35 5.37 12.43
N ILE A 68 8.54 4.77 12.39
CA ILE A 68 8.86 3.58 13.20
C ILE A 68 8.74 3.91 14.69
N ASP A 69 9.25 5.07 15.12
CA ASP A 69 9.18 5.46 16.53
C ASP A 69 7.74 5.82 16.95
N GLN A 70 6.95 6.46 16.09
CA GLN A 70 5.51 6.67 16.31
C GLN A 70 4.74 5.34 16.48
N LEU A 71 5.02 4.34 15.64
CA LEU A 71 4.44 3.00 15.76
C LEU A 71 4.82 2.30 17.08
N LYS A 72 6.08 2.40 17.51
CA LYS A 72 6.52 1.83 18.81
C LYS A 72 5.80 2.48 19.99
N ASN A 73 5.51 3.78 19.89
CA ASN A 73 4.80 4.54 20.91
C ASN A 73 3.27 4.39 20.82
N GLY A 74 2.75 3.59 19.87
CA GLY A 74 1.33 3.33 19.71
C GLY A 74 0.53 4.51 19.15
N ASP A 75 1.11 5.32 18.25
CA ASP A 75 0.37 6.41 17.61
C ASP A 75 -0.82 5.87 16.81
N LEU A 76 -2.03 6.20 17.25
CA LEU A 76 -3.29 5.74 16.66
C LEU A 76 -3.60 6.41 15.32
N GLU A 77 -2.86 7.45 14.93
CA GLU A 77 -3.01 8.12 13.63
C GLU A 77 -2.36 7.33 12.49
N ILE A 78 -1.53 6.33 12.82
CA ILE A 78 -0.95 5.42 11.85
C ILE A 78 -1.78 4.15 11.80
N ILE A 79 -2.43 3.92 10.66
CA ILE A 79 -3.26 2.73 10.44
C ILE A 79 -2.53 1.72 9.55
N GLU A 80 -2.57 0.43 9.93
CA GLU A 80 -2.10 -0.65 9.08
C GLU A 80 -3.15 -0.94 7.98
N ILE A 81 -2.70 -1.05 6.74
CA ILE A 81 -3.51 -1.48 5.61
C ILE A 81 -3.47 -3.01 5.56
N CYS A 82 -4.44 -3.64 6.25
CA CYS A 82 -4.49 -5.08 6.38
C CYS A 82 -4.88 -5.79 5.07
N LYS A 83 -4.19 -6.88 4.77
CA LYS A 83 -4.52 -7.78 3.67
C LYS A 83 -5.94 -8.34 3.82
N LEU A 84 -6.68 -8.43 2.73
CA LEU A 84 -8.03 -8.98 2.73
C LEU A 84 -8.02 -10.51 2.92
N PRO A 85 -8.97 -11.07 3.69
CA PRO A 85 -9.05 -12.52 3.94
C PRO A 85 -9.22 -13.36 2.67
N LYS A 86 -9.93 -12.82 1.67
CA LYS A 86 -10.06 -13.43 0.34
C LYS A 86 -9.05 -12.80 -0.58
N THR A 87 -7.87 -13.40 -0.65
CA THR A 87 -6.84 -12.95 -1.58
C THR A 87 -7.21 -13.38 -2.98
N ILE A 88 -7.39 -12.42 -3.88
CA ILE A 88 -7.53 -12.68 -5.30
C ILE A 88 -6.11 -12.78 -5.89
N TYR A 89 -5.68 -13.99 -6.25
CA TYR A 89 -4.43 -14.16 -7.00
C TYR A 89 -4.69 -13.83 -8.47
N ILE A 90 -3.99 -12.82 -8.99
CA ILE A 90 -3.98 -12.49 -10.42
C ILE A 90 -2.58 -12.82 -10.96
N ASP A 91 -2.48 -13.90 -11.72
CA ASP A 91 -1.25 -14.20 -12.47
C ASP A 91 -1.14 -13.26 -13.67
N ARG A 92 -0.52 -12.10 -13.47
CA ARG A 92 -0.31 -11.10 -14.54
C ARG A 92 0.63 -11.57 -15.65
N SER A 93 1.35 -12.68 -15.45
CA SER A 93 2.26 -13.24 -16.46
C SER A 93 1.53 -14.04 -17.54
N LYS A 94 0.24 -14.33 -17.33
CA LYS A 94 -0.59 -15.07 -18.28
C LYS A 94 -1.64 -14.13 -18.86
N PRO A 95 -1.54 -13.75 -20.15
CA PRO A 95 -2.65 -13.09 -20.81
C PRO A 95 -3.86 -14.03 -20.81
N ALA A 96 -5.05 -13.48 -20.61
CA ALA A 96 -6.28 -14.24 -20.77
C ALA A 96 -6.34 -14.82 -22.19
N LYS A 97 -6.61 -16.12 -22.29
CA LYS A 97 -6.59 -16.86 -23.55
C LYS A 97 -7.97 -17.03 -24.17
N ASN A 98 -9.02 -16.74 -23.39
CA ASN A 98 -10.41 -16.89 -23.80
C ASN A 98 -11.29 -15.85 -23.09
N GLN A 99 -12.51 -15.67 -23.59
CA GLN A 99 -13.46 -14.68 -23.08
C GLN A 99 -13.80 -14.91 -21.59
N GLN A 100 -13.88 -16.16 -21.15
CA GLN A 100 -14.19 -16.48 -19.76
C GLN A 100 -13.07 -15.99 -18.82
N GLU A 101 -11.80 -16.17 -19.18
CA GLU A 101 -10.66 -15.65 -18.42
C GLU A 101 -10.65 -14.10 -18.39
N TYR A 102 -11.08 -13.44 -19.47
CA TYR A 102 -11.25 -11.98 -19.47
C TYR A 102 -12.35 -11.53 -18.51
N ASP A 103 -13.51 -12.17 -18.53
CA ASP A 103 -14.64 -11.84 -17.64
C ASP A 103 -14.29 -12.11 -16.17
N GLU A 104 -13.49 -13.15 -15.90
CA GLU A 104 -12.95 -13.42 -14.57
C GLU A 104 -11.99 -12.30 -14.15
N LEU A 105 -11.01 -11.94 -14.98
CA LEU A 105 -10.08 -10.84 -14.68
C LEU A 105 -10.82 -9.52 -14.43
N ASP A 106 -11.84 -9.19 -15.22
CA ASP A 106 -12.61 -7.95 -15.06
C ASP A 106 -13.36 -7.90 -13.73
N LYS A 107 -14.00 -9.02 -13.33
CA LYS A 107 -14.62 -9.15 -11.98
C LYS A 107 -13.60 -8.97 -10.87
N LEU A 108 -12.39 -9.51 -11.04
CA LEU A 108 -11.31 -9.39 -10.07
C LEU A 108 -10.83 -7.94 -9.94
N TYR A 109 -10.61 -7.23 -11.05
CA TYR A 109 -10.24 -5.81 -11.05
C TYR A 109 -11.35 -4.94 -10.46
N HIS A 110 -12.60 -5.22 -10.79
CA HIS A 110 -13.75 -4.54 -10.19
C HIS A 110 -13.79 -4.73 -8.67
N SER A 111 -13.62 -5.96 -8.19
CA SER A 111 -13.58 -6.26 -6.75
C SER A 111 -12.40 -5.57 -6.04
N LEU A 112 -11.23 -5.49 -6.68
CA LEU A 112 -10.08 -4.76 -6.15
C LEU A 112 -10.39 -3.25 -6.06
N GLY A 113 -10.96 -2.66 -7.12
CA GLY A 113 -11.36 -1.26 -7.14
C GLY A 113 -12.36 -0.92 -6.03
N LEU A 114 -13.36 -1.77 -5.82
CA LEU A 114 -14.31 -1.65 -4.71
C LEU A 114 -13.61 -1.73 -3.34
N SER A 115 -12.65 -2.63 -3.19
CA SER A 115 -11.93 -2.80 -1.92
C SER A 115 -11.07 -1.58 -1.58
N ILE A 116 -10.38 -1.02 -2.58
CA ILE A 116 -9.61 0.22 -2.42
C ILE A 116 -10.55 1.36 -2.05
N LYS A 117 -11.65 1.51 -2.80
CA LYS A 117 -12.66 2.54 -2.52
C LYS A 117 -13.20 2.43 -1.09
N ASN A 118 -13.58 1.22 -0.66
CA ASN A 118 -14.07 0.98 0.68
C ASN A 118 -13.04 1.35 1.74
N PHE A 119 -11.76 1.00 1.55
CA PHE A 119 -10.70 1.37 2.47
C PHE A 119 -10.54 2.90 2.57
N LEU A 120 -10.54 3.61 1.44
CA LEU A 120 -10.43 5.07 1.40
C LEU A 120 -11.63 5.73 2.09
N ASP A 121 -12.85 5.29 1.78
CA ASP A 121 -14.10 5.84 2.33
C ASP A 121 -14.19 5.59 3.85
N GLN A 122 -13.88 4.37 4.31
CA GLN A 122 -13.89 4.01 5.74
C GLN A 122 -12.91 4.86 6.56
N ASN A 123 -11.78 5.21 5.96
CA ASN A 123 -10.74 6.00 6.61
C ASN A 123 -10.80 7.49 6.27
N LYS A 124 -11.81 7.94 5.51
CA LYS A 124 -12.02 9.32 5.06
C LYS A 124 -10.77 9.90 4.35
N ILE A 125 -10.11 9.08 3.54
CA ILE A 125 -8.87 9.44 2.87
C ILE A 125 -9.19 10.14 1.55
N ASP A 126 -8.79 11.40 1.44
CA ASP A 126 -8.75 12.10 0.16
C ASP A 126 -7.42 11.77 -0.55
N ILE A 127 -7.47 10.79 -1.46
CA ILE A 127 -6.29 10.31 -2.18
C ILE A 127 -5.58 11.43 -2.95
N TYR A 128 -6.30 12.50 -3.33
CA TYR A 128 -5.73 13.63 -4.05
C TYR A 128 -4.93 14.59 -3.16
N LYS A 129 -4.88 14.33 -1.86
CA LYS A 129 -4.04 15.05 -0.90
C LYS A 129 -2.93 14.15 -0.34
N CYS A 130 -2.84 12.92 -0.81
CA CYS A 130 -1.94 11.94 -0.25
C CYS A 130 -0.55 11.98 -0.89
N ASP A 131 0.41 11.55 -0.09
CA ASP A 131 1.81 11.38 -0.44
C ASP A 131 2.27 9.94 -0.19
N LEU A 132 3.46 9.60 -0.67
CA LEU A 132 3.98 8.23 -0.67
C LEU A 132 5.49 8.23 -0.42
N ILE A 133 5.96 7.40 0.52
CA ILE A 133 7.38 7.04 0.61
C ILE A 133 7.61 5.69 -0.08
N GLU A 134 8.22 5.72 -1.26
CA GLU A 134 8.46 4.52 -2.08
C GLU A 134 9.90 4.21 -2.48
N GLY A 135 10.87 5.07 -2.12
CA GLY A 135 12.22 4.96 -2.66
C GLY A 135 12.25 5.36 -4.13
N SER A 136 13.21 6.21 -4.51
CA SER A 136 13.42 6.59 -5.91
C SER A 136 13.89 5.41 -6.77
#